data_AF-A0AAU5J451-F1
#
_entry.id   AF-A0AAU5J451-F1
#
_cell.length_a   1.000
_cell.length_b   1.000
_cell.length_c   1.000
_cell.angle_alpha   90.00
_cell.angle_beta   90.00
_cell.angle_gamma   90.00
#
_symmetry.space_group_name_H-M   'P 1'
#
loop_
_entity.id
_entity.type
_entity.pdbx_description
1 polymer ?
#
loop_
_entity_poly.entity_id
_entity_poly.type
_entity_poly.pdbx_seq_one_letter_code
_entity_poly.pdbx_strand_id
1 'polypeptide(L)'
;MTTATTSREPQRMNTLAARLGTILAERGIDPTTSLADAPPERVTALDLAAARIPPRYRHALADNQQVAAWVDEVALAARPGPSGTRGIALGPSLLIAGPTGTGKTHQAYGAVRSLLTAGVRLRWEAATTADLYARLRPRPGHDAERDLATLSTCPLLILDDLGAAKQSEWTEEITYRLINRRYTDLLPTLLTTNLPTAALRDAVGDRVASRLAEMTTTVVLTGADRRRQLSA
;
A
#
# COMPACT_ATOMS: atom_id res chain seq x y z
N MET A 1 -7.50 -52.40 44.18
CA MET A 1 -6.21 -51.84 43.76
C MET A 1 -6.50 -50.49 43.13
N THR A 2 -5.94 -49.44 43.72
CA THR A 2 -6.27 -48.02 43.49
C THR A 2 -5.00 -47.34 42.98
N THR A 3 -5.02 -46.72 41.80
CA THR A 3 -3.98 -45.77 41.32
C THR A 3 -4.61 -44.95 40.18
N ALA A 4 -5.01 -43.68 40.39
CA ALA A 4 -4.20 -42.45 40.54
C ALA A 4 -4.06 -41.71 39.20
N THR A 5 -5.00 -40.80 38.94
CA THR A 5 -4.92 -39.78 37.87
C THR A 5 -4.19 -38.56 38.45
N THR A 6 -2.94 -38.37 38.05
CA THR A 6 -2.12 -37.23 38.47
C THR A 6 -2.55 -35.97 37.73
N SER A 7 -3.41 -35.16 38.36
CA SER A 7 -3.73 -33.80 37.90
C SER A 7 -2.56 -32.86 38.21
N ARG A 8 -1.83 -32.43 37.18
CA ARG A 8 -0.74 -31.43 37.31
C ARG A 8 -1.32 -30.00 37.26
N GLU A 9 -1.42 -29.43 38.45
CA GLU A 9 -0.98 -28.06 38.82
C GLU A 9 -1.63 -26.81 38.18
N PRO A 10 -2.60 -26.19 38.89
CA PRO A 10 -2.98 -24.77 38.73
C PRO A 10 -1.94 -23.76 39.30
N GLN A 11 -0.78 -24.22 39.81
CA GLN A 11 0.14 -23.39 40.58
C GLN A 11 1.02 -22.43 39.73
N ARG A 12 1.33 -22.76 38.47
CA ARG A 12 2.18 -21.92 37.61
C ARG A 12 1.53 -20.60 37.18
N MET A 13 0.21 -20.59 37.00
CA MET A 13 -0.57 -19.40 36.63
C MET A 13 -0.54 -18.35 37.74
N ASN A 14 -0.66 -18.75 39.00
CA ASN A 14 -0.70 -17.84 40.14
C ASN A 14 0.63 -17.09 40.36
N THR A 15 1.76 -17.76 40.13
CA THR A 15 3.08 -17.12 40.23
C THR A 15 3.34 -16.08 39.14
N LEU A 16 2.79 -16.26 37.94
CA LEU A 16 2.94 -15.30 36.85
C LEU A 16 2.05 -14.07 37.09
N ALA A 17 0.82 -14.28 37.53
CA ALA A 17 -0.12 -13.21 37.88
C ALA A 17 0.41 -12.32 39.03
N ALA A 18 1.01 -12.93 40.06
CA ALA A 18 1.61 -12.19 41.17
C ALA A 18 2.82 -11.35 40.74
N ARG A 19 3.69 -11.90 39.88
CA ARG A 19 4.83 -11.16 39.31
C ARG A 19 4.37 -9.99 38.45
N LEU A 20 3.35 -10.20 37.62
CA LEU A 20 2.80 -9.16 36.75
C LEU A 20 2.17 -8.02 37.56
N GLY A 21 1.43 -8.35 38.63
CA GLY A 21 0.85 -7.35 39.54
C GLY A 21 1.91 -6.48 40.22
N THR A 22 3.04 -7.07 40.60
CA THR A 22 4.15 -6.34 41.23
C THR A 22 4.79 -5.34 40.26
N ILE A 23 5.04 -5.75 39.00
CA ILE A 23 5.62 -4.90 37.96
C ILE A 23 4.69 -3.72 37.59
N LEU A 24 3.38 -3.95 37.56
CA LEU A 24 2.40 -2.91 37.26
C LEU A 24 2.30 -1.88 38.40
N ALA A 25 2.35 -2.34 39.65
CA ALA A 25 2.35 -1.46 40.82
C ALA A 25 3.61 -0.56 40.89
N GLU A 26 4.80 -1.11 40.58
CA GLU A 26 6.05 -0.33 40.50
C GLU A 26 6.01 0.78 39.43
N ARG A 27 5.15 0.62 38.41
CA ARG A 27 4.95 1.62 37.34
C ARG A 27 3.77 2.55 37.60
N GLY A 28 3.14 2.47 38.77
CA GLY A 28 1.96 3.28 39.10
C GLY A 28 0.72 2.93 38.27
N ILE A 29 0.67 1.72 37.70
CA ILE A 29 -0.44 1.25 36.87
C ILE A 29 -1.28 0.31 37.73
N ASP A 30 -2.49 0.75 38.09
CA ASP A 30 -3.44 -0.09 38.81
C ASP A 30 -4.16 -1.04 37.84
N PRO A 31 -3.98 -2.36 37.95
CA PRO A 31 -4.61 -3.35 37.07
C PRO A 31 -6.13 -3.46 37.24
N THR A 32 -6.70 -2.85 38.30
CA THR A 32 -8.15 -2.79 38.52
C THR A 32 -8.80 -1.52 37.99
N THR A 33 -7.99 -0.54 37.57
CA THR A 33 -8.50 0.64 36.86
C THR A 33 -9.03 0.20 35.49
N SER A 34 -10.35 0.21 35.35
CA SER A 34 -11.00 -0.09 34.08
C SER A 34 -10.64 0.98 33.05
N LEU A 35 -9.99 0.58 31.96
CA LEU A 35 -9.76 1.41 30.76
C LEU A 35 -11.07 1.86 30.08
N ALA A 36 -12.24 1.51 30.62
CA ALA A 36 -13.54 1.85 30.05
C ALA A 36 -13.95 3.32 30.20
N ASP A 37 -13.34 4.08 31.13
CA ASP A 37 -13.73 5.47 31.41
C ASP A 37 -12.94 6.52 30.62
N ALA A 38 -11.92 6.12 29.88
CA ALA A 38 -11.36 6.96 28.82
C ALA A 38 -12.17 6.69 27.54
N PRO A 39 -12.82 7.70 26.92
CA PRO A 39 -13.38 7.48 25.59
C PRO A 39 -12.22 7.01 24.70
N PRO A 40 -12.31 5.82 24.07
CA PRO A 40 -11.24 5.38 23.19
C PRO A 40 -11.11 6.45 22.13
N GLU A 41 -9.95 7.09 22.04
CA GLU A 41 -9.62 7.93 20.91
C GLU A 41 -9.78 7.04 19.69
N ARG A 42 -10.89 7.20 18.96
CA ARG A 42 -11.21 6.38 17.81
C ARG A 42 -10.30 6.84 16.70
N VAL A 43 -9.04 6.43 16.73
CA VAL A 43 -8.14 6.57 15.60
C VAL A 43 -8.84 5.85 14.45
N THR A 44 -9.38 6.61 13.51
CA THR A 44 -10.19 6.03 12.45
C THR A 44 -9.29 5.16 11.58
N ALA A 45 -9.85 4.16 10.89
CA ALA A 45 -9.08 3.38 9.93
C ALA A 45 -8.40 4.29 8.87
N LEU A 46 -8.99 5.48 8.61
CA LEU A 46 -8.44 6.53 7.78
C LEU A 46 -7.18 7.17 8.40
N ASP A 47 -7.13 7.42 9.71
CA ASP A 47 -5.98 8.02 10.40
C ASP A 47 -4.79 7.05 10.48
N LEU A 48 -5.04 5.77 10.81
CA LEU A 48 -4.01 4.73 10.78
C LEU A 48 -3.47 4.52 9.36
N ALA A 49 -4.35 4.60 8.36
CA ALA A 49 -3.98 4.50 6.97
C ALA A 49 -3.18 5.73 6.49
N ALA A 50 -3.57 6.93 6.90
CA ALA A 50 -2.89 8.18 6.59
C ALA A 50 -1.48 8.27 7.19
N ALA A 51 -1.21 7.56 8.29
CA ALA A 51 0.14 7.47 8.87
C ALA A 51 1.16 6.83 7.91
N ARG A 52 0.73 5.92 7.01
CA ARG A 52 1.59 5.32 5.97
C ARG A 52 1.77 6.20 4.74
N ILE A 53 1.01 7.28 4.60
CA ILE A 53 1.15 8.24 3.49
C ILE A 53 2.30 9.21 3.82
N PRO A 54 3.27 9.41 2.92
CA PRO A 54 4.35 10.36 3.15
C PRO A 54 3.80 11.75 3.48
N PRO A 55 4.40 12.51 4.44
CA PRO A 55 3.86 13.78 4.91
C PRO A 55 3.45 14.76 3.80
N ARG A 56 4.23 14.81 2.72
CA ARG A 56 3.97 15.65 1.53
C ARG A 56 2.62 15.37 0.86
N TYR A 57 2.10 14.15 0.95
CA TYR A 57 0.89 13.71 0.26
C TYR A 57 -0.30 13.46 1.20
N ARG A 58 -0.18 13.77 2.50
CA ARG A 58 -1.27 13.56 3.48
C ARG A 58 -2.52 14.37 3.20
N HIS A 59 -2.40 15.44 2.43
CA HIS A 59 -3.51 16.29 1.99
C HIS A 59 -3.77 16.17 0.48
N ALA A 60 -3.21 15.15 -0.18
CA ALA A 60 -3.31 15.03 -1.62
C ALA A 60 -4.75 14.77 -2.10
N LEU A 61 -5.16 15.39 -3.20
CA LEU A 61 -6.51 15.26 -3.76
C LEU A 61 -6.46 14.59 -5.13
N ALA A 62 -7.44 13.73 -5.39
CA ALA A 62 -7.73 13.19 -6.72
C ALA A 62 -8.62 14.17 -7.49
N ASP A 63 -8.12 15.37 -7.80
CA ASP A 63 -8.91 16.45 -8.41
C ASP A 63 -9.09 16.28 -9.93
N ASN A 64 -8.34 15.38 -10.56
CA ASN A 64 -8.53 15.07 -11.97
C ASN A 64 -9.75 14.17 -12.15
N GLN A 65 -10.66 14.57 -13.04
CA GLN A 65 -11.93 13.85 -13.27
C GLN A 65 -11.75 12.37 -13.65
N GLN A 66 -10.73 12.02 -14.44
CA GLN A 66 -10.49 10.63 -14.83
C GLN A 66 -9.92 9.80 -13.67
N VAL A 67 -9.10 10.41 -12.81
CA VAL A 67 -8.62 9.77 -11.57
C VAL A 67 -9.78 9.57 -10.59
N ALA A 68 -10.66 10.57 -10.44
CA ALA A 68 -11.86 10.46 -9.61
C ALA A 68 -12.81 9.36 -10.13
N ALA A 69 -13.03 9.29 -11.44
CA ALA A 69 -13.84 8.22 -12.04
C ALA A 69 -13.27 6.82 -11.76
N TRP A 70 -11.93 6.66 -11.85
CA TRP A 70 -11.27 5.41 -11.48
C TRP A 70 -11.48 5.07 -9.99
N VAL A 71 -11.39 6.06 -9.10
CA VAL A 71 -11.70 5.86 -7.67
C VAL A 71 -13.12 5.37 -7.48
N ASP A 72 -14.09 5.97 -8.14
CA ASP A 72 -15.51 5.60 -8.03
C ASP A 72 -15.74 4.17 -8.52
N GLU A 73 -15.15 3.79 -9.66
CA GLU A 73 -15.22 2.42 -10.19
C GLU A 73 -14.66 1.40 -9.20
N VAL A 74 -13.48 1.69 -8.65
CA VAL A 74 -12.77 0.82 -7.72
C VAL A 74 -13.49 0.74 -6.36
N ALA A 75 -14.08 1.83 -5.89
CA ALA A 75 -14.92 1.85 -4.70
C ALA A 75 -16.24 1.08 -4.90
N LEU A 76 -16.85 1.17 -6.09
CA LEU A 76 -18.06 0.43 -6.42
C LEU A 76 -17.78 -1.08 -6.48
N ALA A 77 -16.63 -1.48 -7.02
CA ALA A 77 -16.20 -2.88 -7.09
C ALA A 77 -15.77 -3.48 -5.72
N ALA A 78 -15.58 -2.65 -4.69
CA ALA A 78 -15.15 -3.12 -3.37
C ALA A 78 -16.17 -4.08 -2.74
N ARG A 79 -15.68 -5.24 -2.27
CA ARG A 79 -16.51 -6.32 -1.72
C ARG A 79 -16.41 -6.38 -0.19
N PRO A 80 -17.49 -6.77 0.52
CA PRO A 80 -17.44 -7.01 1.96
C PRO A 80 -16.41 -8.09 2.30
N GLY A 81 -15.53 -7.82 3.26
CA GLY A 81 -14.67 -8.82 3.87
C GLY A 81 -15.36 -9.58 5.01
N PRO A 82 -14.64 -10.48 5.72
CA PRO A 82 -15.20 -11.26 6.83
C PRO A 82 -15.79 -10.43 7.97
N SER A 83 -15.28 -9.21 8.19
CA SER A 83 -15.78 -8.25 9.19
C SER A 83 -16.92 -7.37 8.66
N GLY A 84 -17.45 -7.64 7.47
CA GLY A 84 -18.45 -6.82 6.79
C GLY A 84 -17.91 -5.51 6.19
N THR A 85 -16.66 -5.12 6.51
CA THR A 85 -16.07 -3.91 5.92
C THR A 85 -15.68 -4.15 4.47
N ARG A 86 -16.05 -3.22 3.58
CA ARG A 86 -15.69 -3.29 2.15
C ARG A 86 -14.18 -3.13 1.97
N GLY A 87 -13.58 -4.00 1.19
CA GLY A 87 -12.16 -3.94 0.83
C GLY A 87 -11.95 -4.27 -0.63
N ILE A 88 -10.75 -3.95 -1.11
CA ILE A 88 -10.37 -4.18 -2.50
C ILE A 88 -9.38 -5.33 -2.54
N ALA A 89 -9.62 -6.24 -3.48
CA ALA A 89 -8.73 -7.36 -3.77
C ALA A 89 -8.45 -7.45 -5.28
N LEU A 90 -9.47 -7.20 -6.11
CA LEU A 90 -9.37 -7.18 -7.57
C LEU A 90 -9.94 -5.87 -8.10
N GLY A 91 -9.47 -5.41 -9.26
CA GLY A 91 -10.00 -4.21 -9.91
C GLY A 91 -9.07 -3.64 -10.99
N PRO A 92 -9.54 -2.60 -11.72
CA PRO A 92 -8.76 -1.96 -12.77
C PRO A 92 -7.51 -1.27 -12.21
N SER A 93 -6.49 -1.15 -13.05
CA SER A 93 -5.30 -0.35 -12.75
C SER A 93 -5.40 1.03 -13.41
N LEU A 94 -4.57 1.96 -12.97
CA LEU A 94 -4.54 3.33 -13.48
C LEU A 94 -3.10 3.72 -13.77
N LEU A 95 -2.85 4.24 -14.97
CA LEU A 95 -1.56 4.81 -15.37
C LEU A 95 -1.72 6.32 -15.49
N ILE A 96 -1.00 7.08 -14.66
CA ILE A 96 -0.98 8.54 -14.70
C ILE A 96 0.32 8.98 -15.37
N ALA A 97 0.22 9.48 -16.61
CA ALA A 97 1.35 9.94 -17.40
C ALA A 97 1.41 11.47 -17.50
N GLY A 98 2.58 12.01 -17.80
CA GLY A 98 2.74 13.45 -18.09
C GLY A 98 4.04 14.04 -17.55
N PRO A 99 4.36 15.31 -17.87
CA PRO A 99 5.63 15.93 -17.52
C PRO A 99 5.93 15.99 -16.02
N THR A 100 7.20 16.18 -15.69
CA THR A 100 7.65 16.37 -14.31
C THR A 100 6.93 17.55 -13.65
N GLY A 101 6.37 17.32 -12.45
CA GLY A 101 5.74 18.39 -11.67
C GLY A 101 4.25 18.63 -11.93
N THR A 102 3.62 17.90 -12.85
CA THR A 102 2.16 18.06 -13.13
C THR A 102 1.23 17.48 -12.06
N GLY A 103 1.79 16.81 -11.04
CA GLY A 103 1.02 16.30 -9.90
C GLY A 103 0.67 14.81 -9.94
N LYS A 104 1.31 13.98 -10.77
CA LYS A 104 1.00 12.55 -10.89
C LYS A 104 1.00 11.78 -9.57
N THR A 105 2.09 11.86 -8.81
CA THR A 105 2.20 11.22 -7.49
C THR A 105 1.17 11.79 -6.50
N HIS A 106 0.84 13.08 -6.62
CA HIS A 106 -0.21 13.71 -5.81
C HIS A 106 -1.59 13.11 -6.13
N GLN A 107 -1.94 12.94 -7.41
CA GLN A 107 -3.17 12.25 -7.82
C GLN A 107 -3.22 10.80 -7.31
N ALA A 108 -2.10 10.06 -7.41
CA ALA A 108 -2.05 8.67 -6.98
C ALA A 108 -2.33 8.52 -5.47
N TYR A 109 -1.69 9.34 -4.61
CA TYR A 109 -2.01 9.35 -3.18
C TYR A 109 -3.40 9.94 -2.90
N GLY A 110 -3.85 10.92 -3.70
CA GLY A 110 -5.22 11.42 -3.64
C GLY A 110 -6.25 10.33 -3.87
N ALA A 111 -6.01 9.44 -4.82
CA ALA A 111 -6.89 8.31 -5.11
C ALA A 111 -6.97 7.34 -3.92
N VAL A 112 -5.83 7.02 -3.30
CA VAL A 112 -5.80 6.20 -2.06
C VAL A 112 -6.61 6.86 -0.95
N ARG A 113 -6.43 8.18 -0.73
CA ARG A 113 -7.18 8.92 0.29
C ARG A 113 -8.68 8.93 -0.01
N SER A 114 -9.08 9.12 -1.26
CA SER A 114 -10.49 9.12 -1.65
C SER A 114 -11.12 7.75 -1.42
N LEU A 115 -10.44 6.65 -1.76
CA LEU A 115 -10.92 5.30 -1.47
C LEU A 115 -11.10 5.04 0.03
N LEU A 116 -10.14 5.44 0.86
CA LEU A 116 -10.25 5.33 2.32
C LEU A 116 -11.41 6.17 2.86
N THR A 117 -11.61 7.37 2.32
CA THR A 117 -12.70 8.28 2.69
C THR A 117 -14.07 7.73 2.29
N ALA A 118 -14.14 6.99 1.17
CA ALA A 118 -15.33 6.25 0.75
C ALA A 118 -15.61 4.99 1.62
N GLY A 119 -14.88 4.81 2.72
CA GLY A 119 -15.05 3.69 3.65
C GLY A 119 -14.44 2.37 3.15
N VAL A 120 -13.62 2.41 2.11
CA VAL A 120 -12.96 1.21 1.58
C VAL A 120 -11.69 0.93 2.36
N ARG A 121 -11.61 -0.25 2.98
CA ARG A 121 -10.37 -0.70 3.64
C ARG A 121 -9.36 -1.15 2.60
N LEU A 122 -8.16 -0.60 2.72
CA LEU A 122 -7.06 -0.87 1.81
C LEU A 122 -5.85 -1.40 2.59
N ARG A 123 -5.22 -2.45 2.05
CA ARG A 123 -3.80 -2.71 2.29
C ARG A 123 -3.07 -2.37 1.01
N TRP A 124 -2.09 -1.50 1.10
CA TRP A 124 -1.30 -1.10 -0.06
C TRP A 124 0.18 -1.04 0.26
N GLU A 125 0.98 -1.13 -0.79
CA GLU A 125 2.40 -0.81 -0.79
C GLU A 125 2.64 0.36 -1.75
N ALA A 126 3.70 1.12 -1.52
CA ALA A 126 4.11 2.22 -2.38
C ALA A 126 5.63 2.23 -2.52
N ALA A 127 6.12 2.35 -3.75
CA ALA A 127 7.54 2.49 -4.03
C ALA A 127 7.74 3.31 -5.31
N THR A 128 8.83 4.06 -5.38
CA THR A 128 9.37 4.49 -6.67
C THR A 128 10.02 3.30 -7.37
N THR A 129 10.13 3.31 -8.70
CA THR A 129 10.88 2.26 -9.40
C THR A 129 12.34 2.15 -8.94
N ALA A 130 12.98 3.28 -8.63
CA ALA A 130 14.33 3.30 -8.09
C ALA A 130 14.43 2.60 -6.71
N ASP A 131 13.50 2.91 -5.80
CA ASP A 131 13.46 2.28 -4.47
C ASP A 131 13.09 0.79 -4.55
N LEU A 132 12.18 0.43 -5.47
CA LEU A 132 11.84 -0.97 -5.78
C LEU A 132 13.11 -1.74 -6.15
N TYR A 133 13.89 -1.24 -7.10
CA TYR A 133 15.12 -1.88 -7.53
C TYR A 133 16.18 -1.91 -6.42
N ALA A 134 16.35 -0.82 -5.67
CA ALA A 134 17.27 -0.81 -4.54
C ALA A 134 16.89 -1.87 -3.50
N ARG A 135 15.59 -2.04 -3.22
CA ARG A 135 15.05 -3.04 -2.29
C ARG A 135 15.22 -4.47 -2.78
N LEU A 136 15.08 -4.71 -4.08
CA LEU A 136 15.15 -6.05 -4.67
C LEU A 136 16.57 -6.48 -5.04
N ARG A 137 17.56 -5.60 -4.89
CA ARG A 137 18.94 -5.91 -5.20
C ARG A 137 19.44 -7.04 -4.27
N PRO A 138 19.97 -8.16 -4.81
CA PRO A 138 20.46 -9.25 -3.99
C PRO A 138 21.58 -8.80 -3.05
N ARG A 139 21.48 -9.17 -1.77
CA ARG A 139 22.48 -8.92 -0.74
C ARG A 139 22.46 -10.06 0.29
N PRO A 140 23.60 -10.42 0.92
CA PRO A 140 23.65 -11.52 1.89
C PRO A 140 22.61 -11.34 3.01
N GLY A 141 21.85 -12.40 3.32
CA GLY A 141 20.83 -12.39 4.36
C GLY A 141 19.53 -11.63 4.02
N HIS A 142 19.37 -11.14 2.79
CA HIS A 142 18.15 -10.46 2.33
C HIS A 142 17.35 -11.34 1.37
N ASP A 143 16.05 -11.49 1.66
CA ASP A 143 15.12 -12.25 0.84
C ASP A 143 14.42 -11.33 -0.16
N ALA A 144 15.11 -11.05 -1.27
CA ALA A 144 14.56 -10.23 -2.36
C ALA A 144 13.30 -10.87 -3.00
N GLU A 145 13.21 -12.20 -2.99
CA GLU A 145 12.07 -12.92 -3.56
C GLU A 145 10.81 -12.72 -2.70
N ARG A 146 10.94 -12.73 -1.38
CA ARG A 146 9.84 -12.38 -0.47
C ARG A 146 9.41 -10.93 -0.62
N ASP A 147 10.34 -10.02 -0.83
CA ASP A 147 10.02 -8.61 -1.08
C ASP A 147 9.27 -8.43 -2.40
N LEU A 148 9.72 -9.09 -3.47
CA LEU A 148 9.04 -9.08 -4.76
C LEU A 148 7.65 -9.71 -4.64
N ALA A 149 7.52 -10.84 -3.94
CA ALA A 149 6.23 -11.48 -3.70
C ALA A 149 5.28 -10.53 -2.95
N THR A 150 5.75 -9.85 -1.91
CA THR A 150 4.96 -8.87 -1.14
C THR A 150 4.41 -7.76 -2.04
N LEU A 151 5.26 -7.17 -2.90
CA LEU A 151 4.86 -6.12 -3.84
C LEU A 151 3.98 -6.63 -4.97
N SER A 152 4.17 -7.89 -5.37
CA SER A 152 3.41 -8.53 -6.44
C SER A 152 2.02 -8.97 -6.00
N THR A 153 1.79 -9.24 -4.71
CA THR A 153 0.50 -9.76 -4.20
C THR A 153 -0.23 -8.80 -3.28
N CYS A 154 0.32 -7.62 -2.97
CA CYS A 154 -0.39 -6.65 -2.14
C CYS A 154 -1.67 -6.17 -2.86
N PRO A 155 -2.80 -5.96 -2.14
CA PRO A 155 -4.08 -5.66 -2.77
C PRO A 155 -4.10 -4.40 -3.62
N LEU A 156 -3.29 -3.39 -3.27
CA LEU A 156 -3.06 -2.21 -4.09
C LEU A 156 -1.56 -1.89 -4.07
N LEU A 157 -0.99 -1.58 -5.23
CA LEU A 157 0.40 -1.11 -5.34
C LEU A 157 0.41 0.28 -5.97
N ILE A 158 1.14 1.20 -5.37
CA ILE A 158 1.57 2.43 -6.04
C ILE A 158 2.99 2.21 -6.55
N LEU A 159 3.16 2.22 -7.87
CA LEU A 159 4.46 2.18 -8.51
C LEU A 159 4.74 3.54 -9.17
N ASP A 160 5.51 4.36 -8.47
CA ASP A 160 5.80 5.73 -8.89
C ASP A 160 7.01 5.78 -9.83
N ASP A 161 6.95 6.66 -10.81
CA ASP A 161 8.02 6.98 -11.76
C ASP A 161 8.50 5.79 -12.60
N LEU A 162 7.54 5.07 -13.22
CA LEU A 162 7.82 3.99 -14.15
C LEU A 162 8.58 4.50 -15.39
N GLY A 163 9.67 3.81 -15.69
CA GLY A 163 10.55 4.13 -16.83
C GLY A 163 11.62 5.20 -16.54
N ALA A 164 11.74 5.71 -15.31
CA ALA A 164 12.77 6.70 -14.96
C ALA A 164 14.15 6.08 -14.66
N ALA A 165 14.18 4.84 -14.22
CA ALA A 165 15.41 4.14 -13.88
C ALA A 165 16.13 3.61 -15.14
N LYS A 166 17.46 3.54 -15.06
CA LYS A 166 18.30 3.03 -16.15
C LYS A 166 17.94 1.58 -16.47
N GLN A 167 17.65 1.31 -17.73
CA GLN A 167 17.34 -0.03 -18.20
C GLN A 167 18.57 -0.94 -18.11
N SER A 168 18.31 -2.15 -17.64
CA SER A 168 19.21 -3.30 -17.59
C SER A 168 18.36 -4.57 -17.69
N GLU A 169 18.95 -5.68 -18.11
CA GLU A 169 18.26 -6.98 -18.16
C GLU A 169 17.60 -7.32 -16.82
N TRP A 170 18.30 -7.04 -15.72
CA TRP A 170 17.78 -7.29 -14.38
C TRP A 170 16.57 -6.40 -14.01
N THR A 171 16.62 -5.10 -14.30
CA THR A 171 15.45 -4.21 -14.04
C THR A 171 14.26 -4.55 -14.93
N GLU A 172 14.51 -4.99 -16.17
CA GLU A 172 13.47 -5.44 -17.09
C GLU A 172 12.81 -6.74 -16.59
N GLU A 173 13.62 -7.71 -16.13
CA GLU A 173 13.13 -8.94 -15.54
C GLU A 173 12.25 -8.67 -14.30
N ILE A 174 12.72 -7.84 -13.37
CA ILE A 174 11.97 -7.49 -12.16
C ILE A 174 10.65 -6.79 -12.51
N THR A 175 10.67 -5.84 -13.44
CA THR A 175 9.46 -5.15 -13.92
C THR A 175 8.49 -6.12 -14.55
N TYR A 176 8.98 -7.01 -15.42
CA TYR A 176 8.17 -8.03 -16.06
C TYR A 176 7.52 -8.95 -15.03
N ARG A 177 8.29 -9.49 -14.08
CA ARG A 177 7.77 -10.39 -13.04
C ARG A 177 6.69 -9.71 -12.20
N LEU A 178 6.95 -8.47 -11.75
CA LEU A 178 6.01 -7.68 -10.96
C LEU A 178 4.71 -7.39 -11.73
N ILE A 179 4.81 -6.78 -12.91
CA ILE A 179 3.63 -6.38 -13.70
C ILE A 179 2.88 -7.60 -14.18
N ASN A 180 3.56 -8.65 -14.64
CA ASN A 180 2.91 -9.87 -15.10
C ASN A 180 2.08 -10.52 -13.98
N ARG A 181 2.64 -10.63 -12.77
CA ARG A 181 1.91 -11.24 -11.65
C ARG A 181 0.67 -10.43 -11.27
N ARG A 182 0.80 -9.10 -11.21
CA ARG A 182 -0.32 -8.22 -10.87
C ARG A 182 -1.39 -8.20 -11.96
N TYR A 183 -0.98 -8.26 -13.23
CA TYR A 183 -1.86 -8.40 -14.39
C TYR A 183 -2.67 -9.71 -14.33
N THR A 184 -2.02 -10.87 -14.15
CA THR A 184 -2.71 -12.17 -14.15
C THR A 184 -3.65 -12.33 -12.96
N ASP A 185 -3.31 -11.73 -11.82
CA ASP A 185 -4.09 -11.82 -10.60
C ASP A 185 -5.12 -10.68 -10.47
N LEU A 186 -5.28 -9.84 -11.52
CA LEU A 186 -6.20 -8.69 -11.56
C LEU A 186 -6.05 -7.74 -10.37
N LEU A 187 -4.81 -7.54 -9.89
CA LEU A 187 -4.52 -6.73 -8.73
C LEU A 187 -4.39 -5.25 -9.11
N PRO A 188 -5.22 -4.36 -8.53
CA PRO A 188 -5.18 -2.92 -8.80
C PRO A 188 -3.79 -2.33 -8.62
N THR A 189 -3.34 -1.54 -9.58
CA THR A 189 -2.03 -0.88 -9.56
C THR A 189 -2.18 0.57 -9.99
N LEU A 190 -1.67 1.49 -9.17
CA LEU A 190 -1.54 2.92 -9.48
C LEU A 190 -0.12 3.17 -9.98
N LEU A 191 0.03 3.39 -11.27
CA LEU A 191 1.31 3.67 -11.90
C LEU A 191 1.43 5.15 -12.23
N THR A 192 2.63 5.69 -12.11
CA THR A 192 2.93 7.01 -12.67
C THR A 192 4.12 6.92 -13.62
N THR A 193 4.17 7.80 -14.63
CA THR A 193 5.34 7.91 -15.50
C THR A 193 5.54 9.33 -15.99
N ASN A 194 6.81 9.74 -16.12
CA ASN A 194 7.18 10.98 -16.80
C ASN A 194 7.31 10.80 -18.32
N LEU A 195 7.27 9.55 -18.82
CA LEU A 195 7.45 9.25 -20.23
C LEU A 195 6.13 9.36 -21.00
N PRO A 196 6.17 9.84 -22.25
CA PRO A 196 5.09 9.61 -23.21
C PRO A 196 4.82 8.11 -23.40
N THR A 197 3.59 7.73 -23.75
CA THR A 197 3.19 6.31 -23.93
C THR A 197 4.11 5.55 -24.89
N ALA A 198 4.55 6.18 -25.98
CA ALA A 198 5.49 5.57 -26.93
C ALA A 198 6.85 5.27 -26.28
N ALA A 199 7.44 6.25 -25.58
CA ALA A 199 8.73 6.07 -24.91
C ALA A 199 8.64 5.12 -23.69
N LEU A 200 7.47 5.02 -23.06
CA LEU A 200 7.25 4.04 -21.99
C LEU A 200 7.41 2.61 -22.53
N ARG A 201 6.92 2.33 -23.75
CA ARG A 201 7.08 1.02 -24.39
C ARG A 201 8.53 0.62 -24.50
N ASP A 202 9.37 1.53 -24.99
CA ASP A 202 10.81 1.31 -25.08
C ASP A 202 11.44 1.10 -23.71
N ALA A 203 10.97 1.84 -22.69
CA ALA A 203 11.47 1.80 -21.32
C ALA A 203 11.12 0.52 -20.53
N VAL A 204 10.02 -0.18 -20.87
CA VAL A 204 9.56 -1.37 -20.12
C VAL A 204 9.52 -2.65 -20.95
N GLY A 205 9.73 -2.56 -22.26
CA GLY A 205 9.64 -3.66 -23.20
C GLY A 205 8.19 -4.00 -23.60
N ASP A 206 8.06 -4.60 -24.79
CA ASP A 206 6.78 -4.87 -25.46
C ASP A 206 5.79 -5.66 -24.62
N ARG A 207 6.27 -6.67 -23.88
CA ARG A 207 5.43 -7.55 -23.08
C ARG A 207 4.78 -6.83 -21.90
N VAL A 208 5.52 -5.93 -21.25
CA VAL A 208 5.02 -5.13 -20.14
C VAL A 208 4.12 -4.04 -20.68
N ALA A 209 4.53 -3.35 -21.75
CA ALA A 209 3.73 -2.30 -22.38
C ALA A 209 2.35 -2.83 -22.84
N SER A 210 2.30 -4.02 -23.43
CA SER A 210 1.04 -4.65 -23.85
C SER A 210 0.11 -4.93 -22.66
N ARG A 211 0.64 -5.41 -21.53
CA ARG A 211 -0.15 -5.67 -20.32
C ARG A 211 -0.66 -4.37 -19.70
N LEU A 212 0.20 -3.35 -19.63
CA LEU A 212 -0.17 -2.03 -19.13
C LEU A 212 -1.28 -1.41 -19.99
N ALA A 213 -1.19 -1.52 -21.32
CA ALA A 213 -2.20 -1.01 -22.24
C ALA A 213 -3.58 -1.65 -22.02
N GLU A 214 -3.64 -2.91 -21.60
CA GLU A 214 -4.89 -3.61 -21.32
C GLU A 214 -5.39 -3.38 -19.89
N MET A 215 -4.52 -3.48 -18.87
CA MET A 215 -4.95 -3.45 -17.47
C MET A 215 -5.18 -2.03 -16.92
N THR A 216 -4.69 -1.00 -17.61
CA THR A 216 -4.73 0.38 -17.12
C THR A 216 -5.67 1.27 -17.91
N THR A 217 -6.44 2.08 -17.20
CA THR A 217 -6.93 3.35 -17.76
C THR A 217 -5.76 4.35 -17.76
N THR A 218 -5.45 4.96 -18.90
CA THR A 218 -4.37 5.96 -18.98
C THR A 218 -4.92 7.38 -18.84
N VAL A 219 -4.40 8.12 -17.86
CA VAL A 219 -4.70 9.53 -17.61
C VAL A 219 -3.46 10.36 -17.89
N VAL A 220 -3.56 11.31 -18.82
CA VAL A 220 -2.45 12.21 -19.16
C VAL A 220 -2.65 13.56 -18.47
N LEU A 221 -1.77 13.88 -17.53
CA LEU A 221 -1.71 15.19 -16.89
C LEU A 221 -0.86 16.15 -17.71
N THR A 222 -1.42 17.31 -18.01
CA THR A 222 -0.73 18.42 -18.66
C THR A 222 -0.64 19.61 -17.70
N GLY A 223 0.17 20.61 -18.05
CA GLY A 223 0.32 21.84 -17.29
C GLY A 223 1.74 22.08 -16.77
N ALA A 224 1.90 23.19 -16.04
CA ALA A 224 3.18 23.60 -15.48
C ALA A 224 3.57 22.78 -14.24
N ASP A 225 4.84 22.87 -13.85
CA ASP A 225 5.32 22.27 -12.60
C ASP A 225 4.67 22.99 -11.41
N ARG A 226 3.70 22.32 -10.78
CA ARG A 226 2.98 22.82 -9.60
C ARG A 226 3.92 23.12 -8.44
N ARG A 227 5.11 22.50 -8.38
CA ARG A 227 6.11 22.76 -7.34
C ARG A 227 6.82 24.09 -7.52
N ARG A 228 6.91 24.60 -8.75
CA ARG A 228 7.52 25.91 -9.05
C ARG A 228 6.53 27.07 -8.90
N GLN A 229 5.24 26.79 -8.99
CA GLN A 229 4.19 27.78 -8.80
C GLN A 229 3.93 28.13 -7.34
N LEU A 230 4.22 27.21 -6.40
CA LEU A 230 4.10 27.45 -4.95
C LEU A 230 5.27 28.28 -4.37
N SER A 231 6.15 28.81 -5.21
CA SER A 231 7.33 29.61 -4.81
C SER A 231 7.21 31.10 -5.18
N ALA A 232 6.00 31.59 -5.47
CA ALA A 232 5.70 32.99 -5.78
C ALA A 232 4.70 33.56 -4.77
#